data_AF-A0A484S349-F1
#
_entry.id   AF-A0A484S349-F1
#
_cell.length_a   1.000
_cell.length_b   1.000
_cell.length_c   1.000
_cell.angle_alpha   90.00
_cell.angle_beta   90.00
_cell.angle_gamma   90.00
#
_symmetry.space_group_name_H-M   'P 1'
#
loop_
_entity.id
_entity.type
_entity.pdbx_description
1 polymer ?
#
loop_
_entity_poly.entity_id
_entity_poly.type
_entity_poly.pdbx_seq_one_letter_code
_entity_poly.pdbx_strand_id
1 'polypeptide(L)'
;MAVMERPEDEVLVMFDGHAVRARQGVSLLQAWLQAGLPLTENVGCMGQGVCGACRVLVRRDGERLAGTALACETTAQEGMQVAFIDHFPARRPHSYDLHALVDTWGAIDQIDTVFPEAKHCRHCGGCDRACPKGIEVQRMVNLAASGQADAAAALFDHCVLCNLCVAACPEHIDPAHLGQFVRRMNASLTLRPSDLIARLREIEAGAQVIDADAPGANPPVPAPGIATETAR
;
A
#
# COMPACT_ATOMS: atom_id res chain seq x y z
N MET A 1 10.11 42.39 17.82
CA MET A 1 9.82 41.09 17.22
C MET A 1 8.47 40.64 17.74
N ALA A 2 7.41 40.81 16.95
CA ALA A 2 6.09 40.34 17.35
C ALA A 2 6.12 38.81 17.33
N VAL A 3 5.99 38.20 18.50
CA VAL A 3 5.68 36.78 18.63
C VAL A 3 4.23 36.64 18.14
N MET A 4 4.05 36.21 16.90
CA MET A 4 2.74 35.80 16.40
C MET A 4 2.27 34.64 17.27
N GLU A 5 1.23 34.86 18.06
CA GLU A 5 0.53 33.83 18.82
C GLU A 5 0.10 32.70 17.86
N ARG A 6 0.50 31.47 18.19
CA ARG A 6 0.08 30.27 17.47
C ARG A 6 -1.39 29.98 17.83
N PRO A 7 -2.29 29.75 16.87
CA PRO A 7 -3.54 29.07 17.17
C PRO A 7 -3.21 27.73 17.84
N GLU A 8 -3.81 27.41 18.98
CA GLU A 8 -3.50 26.21 19.78
C GLU A 8 -3.73 24.89 19.01
N ASP A 9 -4.45 24.95 17.88
CA ASP A 9 -4.86 23.81 17.07
C ASP A 9 -4.01 23.57 15.80
N GLU A 10 -2.87 24.27 15.63
CA GLU A 10 -1.99 24.08 14.47
C GLU A 10 -0.69 23.35 14.82
N VAL A 11 -0.33 22.40 13.95
CA VAL A 11 0.97 21.72 13.95
C VAL A 11 1.83 22.15 12.77
N LEU A 12 3.12 22.30 13.02
CA LEU A 12 4.12 22.55 11.98
C LEU A 12 4.78 21.23 11.55
N VAL A 13 4.66 20.90 10.26
CA VAL A 13 5.28 19.72 9.65
C VAL A 13 6.18 20.16 8.50
N MET A 14 7.37 19.58 8.41
CA MET A 14 8.29 19.80 7.29
C MET A 14 8.10 18.71 6.24
N PHE A 15 7.55 19.04 5.08
CA PHE A 15 7.46 18.12 3.94
C PHE A 15 8.51 18.46 2.89
N ASP A 16 9.41 17.52 2.57
CA ASP A 16 10.42 17.69 1.49
C ASP A 16 11.17 19.04 1.59
N GLY A 17 11.49 19.46 2.83
CA GLY A 17 12.15 20.74 3.12
C GLY A 17 11.24 21.98 3.20
N HIS A 18 9.94 21.84 2.95
CA HIS A 18 8.95 22.92 3.01
C HIS A 18 8.13 22.87 4.31
N ALA A 19 8.01 24.02 4.97
CA ALA A 19 7.22 24.16 6.18
C ALA A 19 5.72 24.26 5.83
N VAL A 20 4.94 23.29 6.31
CA VAL A 20 3.48 23.23 6.16
C VAL A 20 2.82 23.36 7.52
N ARG A 21 1.90 24.31 7.64
CA ARG A 21 1.00 24.43 8.80
C ARG A 21 -0.28 23.66 8.51
N ALA A 22 -0.67 22.81 9.44
CA ALA A 22 -1.87 22.00 9.31
C ALA A 22 -2.64 21.97 10.62
N ARG A 23 -3.95 21.74 10.52
CA ARG A 23 -4.79 21.50 11.70
C ARG A 23 -4.38 20.22 12.41
N GLN A 24 -4.40 20.23 13.74
CA GLN A 24 -4.14 19.04 14.53
C GLN A 24 -5.15 17.93 14.20
N GLY A 25 -4.70 16.67 14.22
CA GLY A 25 -5.55 15.50 14.02
C GLY A 25 -5.82 15.10 12.57
N VAL A 26 -5.42 15.93 11.59
CA VAL A 26 -5.52 15.57 10.16
C VAL A 26 -4.38 14.63 9.75
N SER A 27 -4.59 13.83 8.70
CA SER A 27 -3.52 13.00 8.14
C SER A 27 -2.47 13.84 7.39
N LEU A 28 -1.28 13.30 7.16
CA LEU A 28 -0.23 13.97 6.38
C LEU A 28 -0.70 14.33 4.96
N LEU A 29 -1.53 13.46 4.35
CA LEU A 29 -2.11 13.74 3.04
C LEU A 29 -3.13 14.89 3.08
N GLN A 30 -3.95 14.96 4.14
CA GLN A 30 -4.87 16.08 4.35
C GLN A 30 -4.14 17.39 4.67
N ALA A 31 -3.05 17.33 5.44
CA ALA A 31 -2.19 18.47 5.72
C ALA A 31 -1.61 19.06 4.43
N TRP A 32 -1.10 18.21 3.53
CA TRP A 32 -0.60 18.61 2.21
C TRP A 32 -1.68 19.31 1.37
N LEU A 33 -2.88 18.71 1.29
CA LEU A 33 -4.01 19.30 0.56
C LEU A 33 -4.48 20.64 1.14
N GLN A 34 -4.56 20.76 2.47
CA GLN A 34 -4.97 22.00 3.13
C GLN A 34 -3.98 23.14 2.91
N ALA A 35 -2.70 22.82 2.66
CA ALA A 35 -1.68 23.79 2.28
C ALA A 35 -1.82 24.30 0.83
N GLY A 36 -2.81 23.81 0.08
CA GLY A 36 -3.01 24.17 -1.33
C GLY A 36 -1.95 23.56 -2.27
N LEU A 37 -1.19 22.56 -1.79
CA LEU A 37 -0.17 21.89 -2.60
C LEU A 37 -0.82 20.81 -3.49
N PRO A 38 -0.42 20.71 -4.76
CA PRO A 38 -1.01 19.76 -5.68
C PRO A 38 -0.65 18.31 -5.31
N LEU A 39 -1.58 17.38 -5.52
CA LEU A 39 -1.35 15.93 -5.46
C LEU A 39 -1.33 15.36 -6.87
N THR A 40 -0.18 15.41 -7.53
CA THR A 40 0.02 14.83 -8.87
C THR A 40 0.47 13.37 -8.81
N GLU A 41 1.02 12.94 -7.67
CA GLU A 41 1.55 11.60 -7.43
C GLU A 41 1.35 11.19 -5.96
N ASN A 42 1.70 9.95 -5.63
CA ASN A 42 1.62 9.41 -4.26
C ASN A 42 0.21 9.59 -3.62
N VAL A 43 -0.84 9.41 -4.43
CA VAL A 43 -2.25 9.52 -4.05
C VAL A 43 -3.05 8.35 -4.63
N GLY A 44 -4.16 7.98 -3.98
CA GLY A 44 -5.02 6.87 -4.39
C GLY A 44 -6.34 6.88 -3.61
N CYS A 45 -6.53 5.95 -2.67
CA CYS A 45 -7.78 5.81 -1.87
C CYS A 45 -8.11 6.96 -0.88
N MET A 46 -7.27 8.00 -0.79
CA MET A 46 -7.48 9.22 0.01
C MET A 46 -7.96 9.03 1.48
N GLY A 47 -7.36 8.10 2.24
CA GLY A 47 -7.61 8.01 3.71
C GLY A 47 -7.84 6.60 4.25
N GLN A 48 -8.08 5.63 3.37
CA GLN A 48 -8.41 4.26 3.80
C GLN A 48 -7.19 3.36 3.98
N GLY A 49 -6.01 3.78 3.50
CA GLY A 49 -4.79 2.98 3.58
C GLY A 49 -4.80 1.68 2.79
N VAL A 50 -5.71 1.51 1.82
CA VAL A 50 -5.91 0.24 1.10
C VAL A 50 -5.17 0.14 -0.24
N CYS A 51 -4.75 1.27 -0.82
CA CYS A 51 -4.12 1.28 -2.15
C CYS A 51 -2.58 1.26 -2.14
N GLY A 52 -1.95 1.53 -0.99
CA GLY A 52 -0.47 1.60 -0.89
C GLY A 52 0.21 2.74 -1.66
N ALA A 53 -0.53 3.73 -2.18
CA ALA A 53 0.02 4.78 -3.06
C ALA A 53 0.77 5.90 -2.33
N CYS A 54 0.31 6.32 -1.15
CA CYS A 54 0.81 7.52 -0.44
C CYS A 54 1.99 7.24 0.51
N ARG A 55 3.03 6.58 0.01
CA ARG A 55 4.21 6.20 0.79
C ARG A 55 5.00 7.43 1.25
N VAL A 56 5.44 7.41 2.50
CA VAL A 56 6.27 8.47 3.08
C VAL A 56 7.37 7.90 3.97
N LEU A 57 8.52 8.59 4.02
CA LEU A 57 9.44 8.53 5.15
C LEU A 57 8.98 9.56 6.18
N VAL A 58 8.92 9.15 7.44
CA VAL A 58 8.53 10.01 8.56
C VAL A 58 9.58 9.90 9.65
N ARG A 59 10.08 11.05 10.11
CA ARG A 59 10.87 11.18 11.33
C ARG A 59 10.11 12.09 12.28
N ARG A 60 9.71 11.56 13.43
CA ARG A 60 9.02 12.36 14.46
C ARG A 60 10.04 13.19 15.24
N ASP A 61 9.54 14.19 15.94
CA ASP A 61 10.40 15.02 16.79
C ASP A 61 11.12 14.16 17.85
N GLY A 62 12.41 14.44 18.05
CA GLY A 62 13.29 13.66 18.92
C GLY A 62 13.74 12.29 18.39
N GLU A 63 13.17 11.78 17.29
CA GLU A 63 13.60 10.50 16.72
C GLU A 63 14.88 10.62 15.90
N ARG A 64 15.82 9.69 16.11
CA ARG A 64 17.07 9.64 15.34
C ARG A 64 16.87 9.08 13.92
N LEU A 65 16.00 8.08 13.78
CA LEU A 65 15.80 7.34 12.54
C LEU A 65 14.44 7.68 11.94
N ALA A 66 14.37 7.77 10.62
CA ALA A 66 13.10 7.82 9.92
C ALA A 66 12.51 6.41 9.79
N GLY A 67 11.19 6.29 9.92
CA GLY A 67 10.41 5.11 9.57
C GLY A 67 9.63 5.33 8.28
N THR A 68 9.03 4.27 7.76
CA THR A 68 8.13 4.33 6.60
C THR A 68 6.68 4.31 7.05
N ALA A 69 5.79 5.04 6.39
CA ALA A 69 4.37 5.03 6.67
C ALA A 69 3.51 5.28 5.42
N LEU A 70 2.19 5.24 5.59
CA LEU A 70 1.23 5.74 4.60
C LEU A 70 0.72 7.12 5.06
N ALA A 71 0.89 8.15 4.22
CA ALA A 71 0.56 9.52 4.55
C ALA A 71 -0.92 9.70 4.92
N CYS A 72 -1.81 8.94 4.27
CA CYS A 72 -3.24 9.03 4.50
C CYS A 72 -3.69 8.41 5.84
N GLU A 73 -2.86 7.56 6.46
CA GLU A 73 -3.12 6.93 7.77
C GLU A 73 -2.24 7.52 8.88
N THR A 74 -1.30 8.39 8.55
CA THR A 74 -0.38 8.99 9.52
C THR A 74 -0.88 10.37 9.91
N THR A 75 -1.19 10.58 11.18
CA THR A 75 -1.58 11.90 11.71
C THR A 75 -0.40 12.87 11.70
N ALA A 76 -0.64 14.09 11.22
CA ALA A 76 0.31 15.19 11.29
C ALA A 76 0.58 15.58 12.76
N GLN A 77 1.84 15.71 13.13
CA GLN A 77 2.27 16.09 14.48
C GLN A 77 3.36 17.16 14.42
N GLU A 78 3.43 17.97 15.48
CA GLU A 78 4.42 19.03 15.61
C GLU A 78 5.85 18.50 15.43
N GLY A 79 6.65 19.21 14.65
CA GLY A 79 8.07 18.91 14.46
C GLY A 79 8.35 17.69 13.57
N MET A 80 7.33 17.05 13.00
CA MET A 80 7.53 15.95 12.05
C MET A 80 8.28 16.42 10.81
N GLN A 81 9.17 15.55 10.33
CA GLN A 81 9.79 15.66 9.02
C GLN A 81 9.31 14.51 8.15
N VAL A 82 8.79 14.84 6.99
CA VAL A 82 8.12 13.93 6.07
C VAL A 82 8.74 14.10 4.69
N ALA A 83 8.99 12.98 4.01
CA ALA A 83 9.36 12.99 2.61
C ALA A 83 8.48 12.00 1.86
N PHE A 84 7.88 12.42 0.75
CA PHE A 84 7.17 11.48 -0.12
C PHE A 84 8.16 10.53 -0.79
N ILE A 85 7.73 9.28 -0.93
CA ILE A 85 8.51 8.24 -1.56
C ILE A 85 7.77 7.77 -2.80
N ASP A 86 8.42 7.90 -3.95
CA ASP A 86 7.88 7.37 -5.19
C ASP A 86 7.76 5.85 -5.20
N HIS A 87 7.09 5.35 -6.23
CA HIS A 87 6.89 3.92 -6.36
C HIS A 87 8.24 3.24 -6.58
N PHE A 88 8.56 2.28 -5.71
CA PHE A 88 9.69 1.37 -5.91
C PHE A 88 9.19 0.13 -6.68
N PRO A 89 9.41 0.06 -8.01
CA PRO A 89 9.09 -1.14 -8.76
C PRO A 89 9.99 -2.31 -8.34
N ALA A 90 9.55 -3.53 -8.62
CA ALA A 90 10.42 -4.71 -8.55
C ALA A 90 11.66 -4.50 -9.43
N ARG A 91 12.79 -5.07 -9.01
CA ARG A 91 14.05 -4.95 -9.76
C ARG A 91 13.93 -5.56 -11.16
N ARG A 92 13.16 -6.64 -11.28
CA ARG A 92 12.85 -7.30 -12.54
C ARG A 92 11.36 -7.67 -12.58
N PRO A 93 10.75 -7.70 -13.78
CA PRO A 93 9.44 -8.32 -13.92
C PRO A 93 9.52 -9.83 -13.63
N HIS A 94 8.65 -10.32 -12.76
CA HIS A 94 8.46 -11.75 -12.50
C HIS A 94 7.32 -12.27 -13.38
N SER A 95 7.64 -13.13 -14.36
CA SER A 95 6.65 -13.74 -15.26
C SER A 95 6.34 -15.18 -14.83
N TYR A 96 5.06 -15.50 -14.71
CA TYR A 96 4.57 -16.84 -14.39
C TYR A 96 3.18 -17.05 -15.00
N ASP A 97 2.86 -18.30 -15.31
CA ASP A 97 1.53 -18.72 -15.77
C ASP A 97 0.85 -19.52 -14.66
N LEU A 98 -0.25 -18.99 -14.11
CA LEU A 98 -1.02 -19.68 -13.08
C LEU A 98 -1.72 -20.94 -13.62
N HIS A 99 -2.00 -21.01 -14.92
CA HIS A 99 -2.62 -22.20 -15.52
C HIS A 99 -1.66 -23.39 -15.64
N ALA A 100 -0.35 -23.13 -15.65
CA ALA A 100 0.68 -24.16 -15.62
C ALA A 100 0.84 -24.77 -14.20
N LEU A 101 0.27 -24.15 -13.17
CA LEU A 101 0.28 -24.63 -11.80
C LEU A 101 -0.86 -25.63 -11.60
N VAL A 102 -0.57 -26.92 -11.79
CA VAL A 102 -1.58 -27.99 -11.77
C VAL A 102 -1.78 -28.62 -10.40
N ASP A 103 -0.77 -28.59 -9.54
CA ASP A 103 -0.82 -29.15 -8.19
C ASP A 103 0.14 -28.43 -7.24
N THR A 104 0.03 -28.74 -5.95
CA THR A 104 0.86 -28.15 -4.89
C THR A 104 2.24 -28.80 -4.75
N TRP A 105 2.49 -29.95 -5.39
CA TRP A 105 3.77 -30.66 -5.28
C TRP A 105 4.90 -29.88 -5.93
N GLY A 106 4.62 -29.20 -7.04
CA GLY A 106 5.58 -28.33 -7.75
C GLY A 106 5.72 -26.92 -7.17
N ALA A 107 5.02 -26.56 -6.09
CA ALA A 107 4.96 -25.18 -5.61
C ALA A 107 6.34 -24.61 -5.25
N ILE A 108 7.22 -25.42 -4.64
CA ILE A 108 8.57 -24.99 -4.29
C ILE A 108 9.44 -24.73 -5.52
N ASP A 109 9.39 -25.61 -6.52
CA ASP A 109 10.13 -25.46 -7.79
C ASP A 109 9.68 -24.21 -8.55
N GLN A 110 8.38 -23.88 -8.46
CA GLN A 110 7.81 -22.69 -9.08
C GLN A 110 8.26 -21.42 -8.35
N ILE A 111 8.25 -21.41 -7.01
CA ILE A 111 8.81 -20.31 -6.22
C ILE A 111 10.30 -20.14 -6.55
N ASP A 112 11.08 -21.22 -6.64
CA ASP A 112 12.50 -21.17 -6.96
C ASP A 112 12.79 -20.69 -8.38
N THR A 113 11.89 -20.99 -9.32
CA THR A 113 12.01 -20.53 -10.71
C THR A 113 11.70 -19.04 -10.81
N VAL A 114 10.63 -18.59 -10.17
CA VAL A 114 10.17 -17.20 -10.28
C VAL A 114 10.98 -16.29 -9.36
N PHE A 115 11.19 -16.67 -8.10
CA PHE A 115 11.89 -15.92 -7.05
C PHE A 115 13.07 -16.72 -6.45
N PRO A 116 14.09 -17.11 -7.23
CA PRO A 116 15.30 -17.78 -6.72
C PRO A 116 15.98 -17.01 -5.58
N GLU A 117 15.84 -15.70 -5.56
CA GLU A 117 16.38 -14.81 -4.54
C GLU A 117 15.76 -14.99 -3.15
N ALA A 118 14.56 -15.57 -3.04
CA ALA A 118 13.86 -15.75 -1.76
C ALA A 118 14.70 -16.55 -0.75
N LYS A 119 15.49 -17.52 -1.24
CA LYS A 119 16.41 -18.34 -0.42
C LYS A 119 17.59 -17.57 0.17
N HIS A 120 17.87 -16.36 -0.34
CA HIS A 120 18.97 -15.53 0.14
C HIS A 120 18.57 -14.63 1.33
N CYS A 121 17.34 -14.77 1.87
CA CYS A 121 16.89 -14.00 3.02
C CYS A 121 17.89 -14.07 4.19
N ARG A 122 18.51 -12.95 4.54
CA ARG A 122 19.48 -12.86 5.65
C ARG A 122 18.86 -12.60 7.03
N HIS A 123 17.54 -12.69 7.16
CA HIS A 123 16.81 -12.50 8.42
C HIS A 123 17.07 -11.15 9.14
N CYS A 124 17.20 -10.04 8.41
CA CYS A 124 17.54 -8.72 8.99
C CYS A 124 16.36 -7.90 9.57
N GLY A 125 15.12 -8.34 9.34
CA GLY A 125 13.88 -7.67 9.78
C GLY A 125 13.59 -6.32 9.12
N GLY A 126 14.33 -5.95 8.07
CA GLY A 126 14.17 -4.66 7.38
C GLY A 126 12.79 -4.49 6.77
N CYS A 127 12.27 -5.54 6.11
CA CYS A 127 10.95 -5.55 5.50
C CYS A 127 9.81 -5.46 6.52
N ASP A 128 9.95 -6.07 7.70
CA ASP A 128 8.94 -5.99 8.77
C ASP A 128 8.85 -4.56 9.30
N ARG A 129 10.00 -3.94 9.60
CA ARG A 129 10.05 -2.53 10.05
C ARG A 129 9.53 -1.56 8.99
N ALA A 130 9.66 -1.91 7.72
CA ALA A 130 9.18 -1.10 6.60
C ALA A 130 7.68 -1.29 6.30
N CYS A 131 7.03 -2.30 6.88
CA CYS A 131 5.63 -2.60 6.56
C CYS A 131 4.67 -1.72 7.39
N PRO A 132 3.95 -0.76 6.80
CA PRO A 132 3.00 0.08 7.55
C PRO A 132 1.76 -0.70 8.02
N LYS A 133 1.55 -1.91 7.50
CA LYS A 133 0.46 -2.81 7.89
C LYS A 133 0.87 -3.82 8.98
N GLY A 134 2.11 -3.76 9.47
CA GLY A 134 2.58 -4.65 10.54
C GLY A 134 2.66 -6.12 10.15
N ILE A 135 2.81 -6.42 8.86
CA ILE A 135 2.92 -7.79 8.37
C ILE A 135 4.28 -8.38 8.77
N GLU A 136 4.30 -9.65 9.19
CA GLU A 136 5.52 -10.45 9.36
C GLU A 136 6.11 -10.85 8.00
N VAL A 137 6.55 -9.85 7.21
CA VAL A 137 7.04 -10.01 5.83
C VAL A 137 8.23 -10.97 5.77
N GLN A 138 9.18 -10.87 6.70
CA GLN A 138 10.33 -11.78 6.77
C GLN A 138 9.88 -13.23 6.97
N ARG A 139 8.91 -13.46 7.86
CA ARG A 139 8.37 -14.81 8.09
C ARG A 139 7.66 -15.33 6.85
N MET A 140 6.88 -14.49 6.16
CA MET A 140 6.27 -14.83 4.88
C MET A 140 7.32 -15.26 3.85
N VAL A 141 8.42 -14.50 3.70
CA VAL A 141 9.52 -14.85 2.78
C VAL A 141 10.10 -16.23 3.10
N ASN A 142 10.35 -16.51 4.39
CA ASN A 142 10.93 -17.79 4.80
C ASN A 142 9.97 -18.97 4.59
N LEU A 143 8.67 -18.76 4.83
CA LEU A 143 7.64 -19.77 4.56
C LEU A 143 7.54 -20.04 3.06
N ALA A 144 7.54 -19.00 2.22
CA ALA A 144 7.55 -19.14 0.77
C ALA A 144 8.81 -19.89 0.29
N ALA A 145 10.00 -19.49 0.74
CA ALA A 145 11.27 -20.14 0.36
C ALA A 145 11.38 -21.60 0.81
N SER A 146 10.57 -22.04 1.78
CA SER A 146 10.50 -23.43 2.24
C SER A 146 9.30 -24.20 1.66
N GLY A 147 8.58 -23.64 0.68
CA GLY A 147 7.44 -24.27 0.03
C GLY A 147 6.14 -24.27 0.84
N GLN A 148 6.09 -23.57 1.98
CA GLN A 148 4.88 -23.43 2.81
C GLN A 148 3.97 -22.31 2.26
N ALA A 149 3.51 -22.49 1.01
CA ALA A 149 2.78 -21.49 0.24
C ALA A 149 1.50 -21.01 0.94
N ASP A 150 0.72 -21.91 1.53
CA ASP A 150 -0.56 -21.56 2.17
C ASP A 150 -0.37 -20.63 3.37
N ALA A 151 0.59 -20.96 4.24
CA ALA A 151 0.91 -20.16 5.41
C ALA A 151 1.52 -18.80 5.01
N ALA A 152 2.35 -18.79 3.96
CA ALA A 152 2.90 -17.55 3.41
C ALA A 152 1.81 -16.66 2.80
N ALA A 153 0.86 -17.23 2.05
CA ALA A 153 -0.28 -16.51 1.47
C ALA A 153 -1.15 -15.87 2.56
N ALA A 154 -1.51 -16.62 3.61
CA ALA A 154 -2.35 -16.14 4.70
C ALA A 154 -1.70 -14.97 5.46
N LEU A 155 -0.39 -15.03 5.73
CA LEU A 155 0.33 -13.91 6.35
C LEU A 155 0.28 -12.63 5.51
N PHE A 156 0.13 -12.75 4.19
CA PHE A 156 0.23 -11.63 3.27
C PHE A 156 -1.12 -11.07 2.81
N ASP A 157 -2.23 -11.53 3.40
CA ASP A 157 -3.58 -11.16 2.97
C ASP A 157 -3.89 -9.66 3.08
N HIS A 158 -3.37 -9.00 4.11
CA HIS A 158 -3.53 -7.56 4.32
C HIS A 158 -2.54 -6.71 3.50
N CYS A 159 -1.70 -7.32 2.66
CA CYS A 159 -0.74 -6.56 1.88
C CYS A 159 -1.45 -5.69 0.83
N VAL A 160 -1.12 -4.39 0.85
CA VAL A 160 -1.64 -3.36 -0.05
C VAL A 160 -0.68 -3.01 -1.19
N LEU A 161 0.33 -3.86 -1.43
CA LEU A 161 1.37 -3.67 -2.45
C LEU A 161 2.02 -2.27 -2.45
N CYS A 162 2.26 -1.71 -1.25
CA CYS A 162 2.95 -0.42 -1.12
C CYS A 162 4.43 -0.49 -1.51
N ASN A 163 5.04 -1.67 -1.64
CA ASN A 163 6.45 -1.91 -1.99
C ASN A 163 7.51 -1.29 -1.05
N LEU A 164 7.14 -0.82 0.14
CA LEU A 164 8.12 -0.34 1.13
C LEU A 164 9.08 -1.45 1.59
N CYS A 165 8.59 -2.70 1.69
CA CYS A 165 9.44 -3.86 1.96
C CYS A 165 10.38 -4.23 0.80
N VAL A 166 10.07 -3.83 -0.43
CA VAL A 166 10.94 -3.99 -1.60
C VAL A 166 12.14 -3.07 -1.45
N ALA A 167 11.90 -1.79 -1.17
CA ALA A 167 12.96 -0.80 -0.94
C ALA A 167 13.85 -1.15 0.26
N ALA A 168 13.28 -1.80 1.29
CA ALA A 168 14.01 -2.16 2.51
C ALA A 168 14.82 -3.45 2.42
N CYS A 169 14.65 -4.27 1.37
CA CYS A 169 15.29 -5.58 1.28
C CYS A 169 16.71 -5.48 0.70
N PRO A 170 17.77 -5.75 1.49
CA PRO A 170 19.15 -5.69 0.98
C PRO A 170 19.51 -6.87 0.06
N GLU A 171 18.67 -7.91 0.03
CA GLU A 171 18.84 -9.11 -0.81
C GLU A 171 18.07 -9.03 -2.13
N HIS A 172 17.37 -7.90 -2.36
CA HIS A 172 16.59 -7.67 -3.58
C HIS A 172 15.56 -8.78 -3.86
N ILE A 173 14.89 -9.27 -2.81
CA ILE A 173 13.89 -10.36 -2.88
C ILE A 173 12.56 -9.90 -3.51
N ASP A 174 12.31 -8.60 -3.52
CA ASP A 174 11.03 -8.00 -3.85
C ASP A 174 9.85 -8.62 -3.04
N PRO A 175 9.87 -8.58 -1.69
CA PRO A 175 8.94 -9.37 -0.86
C PRO A 175 7.44 -9.13 -1.12
N ALA A 176 7.06 -7.91 -1.53
CA ALA A 176 5.68 -7.60 -1.92
C ALA A 176 5.21 -8.43 -3.12
N HIS A 177 6.10 -8.65 -4.09
CA HIS A 177 5.81 -9.38 -5.32
C HIS A 177 5.84 -10.88 -5.07
N LEU A 178 6.79 -11.38 -4.25
CA LEU A 178 6.79 -12.77 -3.79
C LEU A 178 5.50 -13.12 -3.06
N GLY A 179 5.08 -12.29 -2.10
CA GLY A 179 3.83 -12.52 -1.38
C GLY A 179 2.60 -12.45 -2.29
N GLN A 180 2.57 -11.53 -3.27
CA GLN A 180 1.49 -11.50 -4.27
C GLN A 180 1.46 -12.78 -5.13
N PHE A 181 2.62 -13.25 -5.59
CA PHE A 181 2.74 -14.48 -6.36
C PHE A 181 2.23 -15.69 -5.56
N VAL A 182 2.68 -15.85 -4.32
CA VAL A 182 2.28 -16.96 -3.46
C VAL A 182 0.78 -16.93 -3.18
N ARG A 183 0.17 -15.76 -2.96
CA ARG A 183 -1.29 -15.62 -2.83
C ARG A 183 -2.03 -16.05 -4.10
N ARG A 184 -1.55 -15.63 -5.27
CA ARG A 184 -2.15 -16.00 -6.58
C ARG A 184 -2.03 -17.50 -6.86
N MET A 185 -0.85 -18.06 -6.62
CA MET A 185 -0.59 -19.50 -6.76
C MET A 185 -1.52 -20.29 -5.82
N ASN A 186 -1.56 -19.96 -4.54
CA ASN A 186 -2.44 -20.65 -3.58
C ASN A 186 -3.92 -20.54 -3.99
N ALA A 187 -4.39 -19.34 -4.33
CA ALA A 187 -5.77 -19.14 -4.80
C ALA A 187 -6.10 -19.93 -6.08
N SER A 188 -5.12 -20.16 -6.96
CA SER A 188 -5.33 -20.96 -8.18
C SER A 188 -5.44 -22.47 -7.92
N LEU A 189 -4.84 -22.95 -6.83
CA LEU A 189 -4.77 -24.36 -6.45
C LEU A 189 -5.84 -24.77 -5.43
N THR A 190 -6.53 -23.80 -4.82
CA THR A 190 -7.56 -24.02 -3.80
C THR A 190 -8.97 -24.07 -4.40
N LEU A 191 -9.88 -24.70 -3.65
CA LEU A 191 -11.29 -24.76 -4.04
C LEU A 191 -11.88 -23.35 -4.07
N ARG A 192 -12.57 -23.04 -5.17
CA ARG A 192 -13.31 -21.78 -5.29
C ARG A 192 -14.44 -21.73 -4.28
N PRO A 193 -14.56 -20.66 -3.47
CA PRO A 193 -15.69 -20.46 -2.57
C PRO A 193 -17.04 -20.52 -3.31
N SER A 194 -18.07 -21.04 -2.64
CA SER A 194 -19.39 -21.25 -3.26
C SER A 194 -20.11 -19.95 -3.63
N ASP A 195 -19.90 -18.89 -2.84
CA ASP A 195 -20.35 -17.53 -3.11
C ASP A 195 -19.71 -16.93 -4.37
N LEU A 196 -18.41 -17.19 -4.60
CA LEU A 196 -17.75 -16.82 -5.86
C LEU A 196 -18.41 -17.53 -7.05
N ILE A 197 -18.68 -18.83 -6.95
CA ILE A 197 -19.35 -19.60 -8.01
C ILE A 197 -20.76 -19.07 -8.28
N ALA A 198 -21.52 -18.77 -7.22
CA ALA A 198 -22.84 -18.17 -7.35
C ALA A 198 -22.76 -16.80 -8.06
N ARG A 199 -21.82 -15.95 -7.65
CA ARG A 199 -21.62 -14.62 -8.23
C ARG A 199 -21.22 -14.67 -9.71
N LEU A 200 -20.38 -15.63 -10.11
CA LEU A 200 -20.03 -15.84 -11.51
C LEU A 200 -21.26 -16.24 -12.34
N ARG A 201 -22.12 -17.12 -11.83
CA ARG A 201 -23.38 -17.48 -12.50
C ARG A 201 -24.34 -16.29 -12.62
N GLU A 202 -24.43 -15.43 -11.59
CA GLU A 202 -25.22 -14.20 -11.64
C GLU A 202 -24.72 -13.26 -12.75
N ILE A 203 -23.39 -13.12 -12.90
CA ILE A 203 -22.79 -12.30 -13.96
C ILE A 203 -23.10 -12.90 -15.34
N GLU A 204 -22.87 -14.21 -15.53
CA GLU A 204 -23.14 -14.91 -16.79
C GLU A 204 -24.63 -14.86 -17.18
N ALA A 205 -25.53 -14.92 -16.20
CA ALA A 205 -26.97 -14.81 -16.40
C ALA A 205 -27.47 -13.37 -16.57
N GLY A 206 -26.60 -12.36 -16.46
CA GLY A 206 -26.99 -10.95 -16.54
C GLY A 206 -27.81 -10.45 -15.35
N ALA A 207 -27.78 -11.15 -14.21
CA ALA A 207 -28.51 -10.78 -12.99
C ALA A 207 -27.84 -9.62 -12.21
N GLN A 208 -26.60 -9.26 -12.58
CA GLN A 208 -25.87 -8.11 -12.04
C GLN A 208 -26.24 -6.81 -12.77
N VAL A 209 -27.50 -6.38 -12.62
CA VAL A 209 -27.99 -5.14 -13.24
C VAL A 209 -27.33 -3.93 -12.58
N ILE A 210 -26.76 -3.05 -13.39
CA ILE A 210 -26.22 -1.77 -12.93
C ILE A 210 -27.39 -0.79 -12.81
N ASP A 211 -27.73 -0.41 -11.58
CA ASP A 211 -28.68 0.66 -11.32
C ASP A 211 -27.94 2.00 -11.23
N ALA A 212 -27.98 2.76 -12.33
CA ALA A 212 -27.36 4.08 -12.41
C ALA A 212 -28.11 5.14 -11.57
N ASP A 213 -29.34 4.85 -11.13
CA ASP A 213 -30.19 5.75 -10.34
C ASP A 213 -30.22 5.35 -8.86
N ALA A 214 -29.46 4.31 -8.47
CA ALA A 214 -29.38 3.86 -7.08
C ALA A 214 -28.95 5.00 -6.15
N PRO A 215 -29.44 5.03 -4.89
CA PRO A 215 -29.02 6.01 -3.91
C PRO A 215 -27.48 6.06 -3.77
N GLY A 216 -26.88 7.21 -4.07
CA GLY A 216 -25.43 7.41 -4.03
C GLY A 216 -24.68 7.07 -5.33
N ALA A 217 -25.35 6.56 -6.36
CA ALA A 217 -24.73 6.31 -7.68
C ALA A 217 -24.35 7.61 -8.39
N ASN A 218 -25.11 8.69 -8.17
CA ASN A 218 -24.85 10.00 -8.75
C ASN A 218 -24.30 10.96 -7.67
N PRO A 219 -23.09 11.52 -7.85
CA PRO A 219 -22.59 12.55 -6.96
C PRO A 219 -23.50 13.79 -7.03
N PRO A 220 -23.71 14.52 -5.92
CA PRO A 220 -24.49 15.75 -5.95
C PRO A 220 -23.85 16.75 -6.90
N VAL A 221 -24.68 17.45 -7.68
CA VAL A 221 -24.22 18.53 -8.57
C VAL A 221 -23.49 19.57 -7.72
N PRO A 222 -22.24 19.93 -8.04
CA PRO A 222 -21.51 20.96 -7.31
C PRO A 222 -22.32 22.25 -7.27
N ALA A 223 -22.36 22.92 -6.12
CA ALA A 223 -23.02 24.21 -6.01
C ALA A 223 -22.41 25.21 -7.03
N PRO A 224 -23.24 26.03 -7.71
CA PRO A 224 -22.73 27.04 -8.63
C PRO A 224 -21.81 28.00 -7.88
N GLY A 225 -20.51 27.99 -8.23
CA GLY A 225 -19.48 28.83 -7.60
C GLY A 225 -18.17 28.11 -7.27
N ILE A 226 -18.13 26.77 -7.28
CA ILE A 226 -16.86 26.03 -7.23
C ILE A 226 -16.27 26.03 -8.64
N ALA A 227 -15.46 27.04 -8.94
CA ALA A 227 -14.76 27.14 -10.22
C ALA A 227 -13.93 25.88 -10.46
N THR A 228 -14.28 25.13 -11.51
CA THR A 228 -13.33 24.23 -12.16
C THR A 228 -12.43 25.11 -13.01
N GLU A 229 -11.44 25.75 -12.38
CA GLU A 229 -10.32 26.31 -13.13
C GLU A 229 -9.61 25.13 -13.77
N THR A 230 -9.89 24.95 -15.06
CA THR A 230 -9.17 24.09 -15.98
C THR A 230 -7.68 24.27 -15.78
N ALA A 231 -7.02 23.22 -15.27
CA ALA A 231 -5.58 23.11 -15.28
C ALA A 231 -5.07 23.30 -16.72
N ARG A 232 -4.31 24.37 -16.94
CA ARG A 232 -3.38 24.50 -18.07
C ARG A 232 -2.04 23.93 -17.67
#